data_AF-S9VZI0-F1
#
_entry.id   AF-S9VZI0-F1
#
_cell.length_a   1.000
_cell.length_b   1.000
_cell.length_c   1.000
_cell.angle_alpha   90.00
_cell.angle_beta   90.00
_cell.angle_gamma   90.00
#
_symmetry.space_group_name_H-M   'P 1'
#
loop_
_entity.id
_entity.type
_entity.pdbx_description
1 polymer ?
#
loop_
_entity_poly.entity_id
_entity_poly.type
_entity_poly.pdbx_seq_one_letter_code
_entity_poly.pdbx_strand_id
1 'polypeptide(L)'
;MFLLAGWIEKHMKEEHHIDKFTDESFFRLHDLANKGYWTDRDILNIYGVFENDDVPFSKKNEILVDILKKVDASQNRIVTLDEFLNFRKQGGEFTDFGFPGHHGDEEEEFEMHHVEKYHPAGLDEPDENWNHPEDIEHFQKHDELFHGEKRPEERRKHYLKPNNIPTKFRRVTIQM
;
A
#
# COMPACT_ATOMS: atom_id res chain seq x y z
N MET A 1 9.12 30.68 -1.09
CA MET A 1 9.87 29.72 -0.25
C MET A 1 9.16 28.40 -0.42
N PHE A 2 9.67 27.51 -1.28
CA PHE A 2 9.08 26.18 -1.44
C PHE A 2 9.47 25.37 -0.20
N LEU A 3 8.50 25.04 0.64
CA LEU A 3 8.69 23.99 1.63
C LEU A 3 8.96 22.71 0.82
N LEU A 4 10.10 22.06 1.06
CA LEU A 4 10.31 20.70 0.57
C LEU A 4 9.18 19.85 1.15
N ALA A 5 8.42 19.18 0.27
CA ALA A 5 7.28 18.40 0.70
C ALA A 5 7.73 17.27 1.65
N GLY A 6 7.04 17.11 2.77
CA GLY A 6 7.33 16.07 3.76
C GLY A 6 6.96 14.68 3.24
N TRP A 7 7.44 13.62 3.91
CA TRP A 7 7.10 12.25 3.51
C TRP A 7 5.58 12.02 3.53
N ILE A 8 4.86 12.54 4.53
CA ILE A 8 3.38 12.45 4.58
C ILE A 8 2.71 13.06 3.34
N GLU A 9 3.20 14.19 2.83
CA GLU A 9 2.63 14.84 1.64
C GLU A 9 2.94 14.04 0.37
N LYS A 10 4.16 13.51 0.28
CA LYS A 10 4.57 12.62 -0.80
C LYS A 10 3.72 11.34 -0.81
N HIS A 11 3.58 10.69 0.35
CA HIS A 11 2.73 9.51 0.57
C HIS A 11 1.29 9.78 0.15
N MET A 12 0.66 10.85 0.63
CA MET A 12 -0.72 11.16 0.24
C MET A 12 -0.89 11.43 -1.25
N LYS A 13 0.14 11.95 -1.90
CA LYS A 13 0.11 12.21 -3.33
C LYS A 13 0.33 10.95 -4.16
N GLU A 14 1.36 10.18 -3.84
CA GLU A 14 1.77 8.99 -4.58
C GLU A 14 0.85 7.80 -4.27
N GLU A 15 0.45 7.64 -3.00
CA GLU A 15 -0.36 6.50 -2.53
C GLU A 15 -1.85 6.83 -2.39
N HIS A 16 -2.31 8.06 -2.60
CA HIS A 16 -3.75 8.34 -2.50
C HIS A 16 -4.25 9.30 -3.56
N HIS A 17 -3.37 9.85 -4.41
CA HIS A 17 -3.71 10.90 -5.36
C HIS A 17 -4.40 12.13 -4.71
N ILE A 18 -4.06 12.41 -3.45
CA ILE A 18 -4.62 13.51 -2.67
C ILE A 18 -3.56 14.60 -2.45
N ASP A 19 -3.66 15.69 -3.21
CA ASP A 19 -2.78 16.86 -3.04
C ASP A 19 -3.18 17.74 -1.83
N LYS A 20 -4.43 17.65 -1.35
CA LYS A 20 -4.97 18.50 -0.27
C LYS A 20 -5.70 17.67 0.77
N PHE A 21 -5.14 17.63 1.96
CA PHE A 21 -5.68 16.91 3.11
C PHE A 21 -5.42 17.71 4.39
N THR A 22 -6.12 17.34 5.46
CA THR A 22 -5.77 17.74 6.83
C THR A 22 -5.06 16.59 7.54
N ASP A 23 -4.28 16.90 8.58
CA ASP A 23 -3.68 15.86 9.44
C ASP A 23 -4.77 14.91 9.98
N GLU A 24 -5.95 15.43 10.32
CA GLU A 24 -7.08 14.59 10.74
C GLU A 24 -7.54 13.61 9.64
N SER A 25 -7.64 14.07 8.38
CA SER A 25 -8.01 13.16 7.28
C SER A 25 -6.91 12.14 7.00
N PHE A 26 -5.63 12.50 7.11
CA PHE A 26 -4.52 11.54 7.03
C PHE A 26 -4.67 10.46 8.10
N PHE A 27 -4.94 10.87 9.33
CA PHE A 27 -5.12 9.96 10.45
C PHE A 27 -6.24 8.96 10.20
N ARG A 28 -7.43 9.48 9.87
CA ARG A 28 -8.64 8.68 9.69
C ARG A 28 -8.54 7.73 8.51
N LEU A 29 -7.88 8.15 7.43
CA LEU A 29 -7.68 7.30 6.25
C LEU A 29 -6.89 6.04 6.59
N HIS A 30 -5.93 6.14 7.51
CA HIS A 30 -5.05 5.02 7.87
C HIS A 30 -5.47 4.30 9.16
N ASP A 31 -6.58 4.67 9.78
CA ASP A 31 -7.22 3.89 10.84
C ASP A 31 -8.09 2.79 10.20
N LEU A 32 -7.44 1.73 9.74
CA LEU A 32 -8.05 0.68 8.89
C LEU A 32 -9.27 0.01 9.53
N ALA A 33 -9.33 -0.03 10.86
CA ALA A 33 -10.44 -0.62 11.62
C ALA A 33 -11.38 0.43 12.24
N ASN A 34 -11.18 1.72 11.95
CA ASN A 34 -11.97 2.85 12.43
C ASN A 34 -12.17 2.83 13.97
N LYS A 35 -11.07 2.59 14.70
CA LYS A 35 -11.07 2.45 16.18
C LYS A 35 -10.82 3.78 16.90
N GLY A 36 -10.39 4.81 16.18
CA GLY A 36 -9.89 6.08 16.70
C GLY A 36 -8.41 6.06 17.09
N TYR A 37 -7.67 4.99 16.76
CA TYR A 37 -6.24 4.83 17.06
C TYR A 37 -5.55 3.89 16.06
N TRP A 38 -4.30 4.20 15.74
CA TRP A 38 -3.42 3.29 15.00
C TRP A 38 -2.76 2.29 15.94
N THR A 39 -2.68 1.06 15.46
CA THR A 39 -1.90 -0.05 16.03
C THR A 39 -0.60 -0.25 15.26
N ASP A 40 0.26 -1.15 15.74
CA ASP A 40 1.44 -1.61 15.00
C ASP A 40 1.11 -1.99 13.55
N ARG A 41 -0.04 -2.66 13.32
CA ARG A 41 -0.49 -3.03 11.98
C ARG A 41 -0.78 -1.80 11.12
N ASP A 42 -1.48 -0.82 11.66
CA ASP A 42 -1.87 0.39 10.92
C ASP A 42 -0.60 1.17 10.53
N ILE A 43 0.35 1.32 11.46
CA ILE A 43 1.65 1.97 11.22
C ILE A 43 2.45 1.26 10.12
N LEU A 44 2.53 -0.07 10.16
CA LEU A 44 3.27 -0.83 9.15
C LEU A 44 2.58 -0.83 7.77
N ASN A 45 1.24 -0.70 7.72
CA ASN A 45 0.51 -0.54 6.46
C ASN A 45 0.72 0.84 5.84
N ILE A 46 0.82 1.90 6.65
CA ILE A 46 1.19 3.25 6.16
C ILE A 46 2.49 3.20 5.35
N TYR A 47 3.45 2.35 5.75
CA TYR A 47 4.71 2.15 5.03
C TYR A 47 4.70 1.01 4.01
N GLY A 48 3.57 0.31 3.84
CA GLY A 48 3.45 -0.85 2.95
C GLY A 48 4.35 -2.04 3.28
N VAL A 49 4.75 -2.17 4.54
CA VAL A 49 5.64 -3.24 4.98
C VAL A 49 4.92 -4.31 5.80
N PHE A 50 3.62 -4.18 6.09
CA PHE A 50 2.93 -5.14 6.96
C PHE A 50 2.90 -6.55 6.35
N GLU A 51 2.30 -6.71 5.16
CA GLU A 51 2.22 -7.99 4.43
C GLU A 51 3.42 -8.26 3.50
N ASN A 52 4.40 -7.34 3.42
CA ASN A 52 5.58 -7.51 2.58
C ASN A 52 6.59 -8.48 3.23
N ASP A 53 6.66 -9.71 2.74
CA ASP A 53 7.54 -10.77 3.27
C ASP A 53 9.03 -10.57 2.93
N ASP A 54 9.35 -9.76 1.91
CA ASP A 54 10.74 -9.44 1.54
C ASP A 54 11.39 -8.44 2.52
N VAL A 55 10.57 -7.70 3.27
CA VAL A 55 11.07 -6.76 4.28
C VAL A 55 11.37 -7.52 5.57
N PRO A 56 12.64 -7.54 6.04
CA PRO A 56 12.99 -8.28 7.24
C PRO A 56 12.32 -7.68 8.48
N PHE A 57 11.98 -8.55 9.44
CA PHE A 57 11.35 -8.14 10.70
C PHE A 57 12.10 -7.02 11.43
N SER A 58 13.44 -7.02 11.38
CA SER A 58 14.26 -5.96 11.98
C SER A 58 13.95 -4.57 11.40
N LYS A 59 13.70 -4.48 10.09
CA LYS A 59 13.32 -3.23 9.41
C LYS A 59 11.89 -2.82 9.75
N LYS A 60 10.93 -3.77 9.77
CA LYS A 60 9.56 -3.50 10.24
C LYS A 60 9.57 -2.95 11.68
N ASN A 61 10.35 -3.55 12.56
CA ASN A 61 10.48 -3.11 13.95
C ASN A 61 11.18 -1.75 14.07
N GLU A 62 12.18 -1.45 13.23
CA GLU A 62 12.82 -0.13 13.18
C GLU A 62 11.82 0.98 12.85
N ILE A 63 10.99 0.78 11.82
CA ILE A 63 9.93 1.71 11.43
C ILE A 63 8.96 1.93 12.59
N LEU A 64 8.46 0.83 13.16
CA LEU A 64 7.49 0.89 14.26
C LEU A 64 8.06 1.67 15.47
N VAL A 65 9.31 1.38 15.85
CA VAL A 65 9.98 2.04 16.97
C VAL A 65 10.21 3.53 16.70
N ASP A 66 10.57 3.92 15.46
CA ASP A 66 10.72 5.34 15.10
C ASP A 66 9.41 6.10 15.28
N ILE A 67 8.32 5.56 14.73
CA ILE A 67 7.00 6.21 14.80
C ILE A 67 6.48 6.28 16.24
N LEU A 68 6.51 5.17 16.98
CA LEU A 68 6.05 5.17 18.37
C LEU A 68 6.87 6.15 19.24
N LYS A 69 8.19 6.22 19.06
CA LYS A 69 9.04 7.19 19.80
C LYS A 69 8.69 8.65 19.50
N LYS A 70 8.21 8.94 18.30
CA LYS A 70 7.88 10.30 17.87
C LYS A 70 6.48 10.72 18.31
N VAL A 71 5.52 9.79 18.31
CA VAL A 71 4.09 10.12 18.40
C VAL A 71 3.41 9.57 19.66
N ASP A 72 3.72 8.33 20.08
CA ASP A 72 3.10 7.66 21.24
C ASP A 72 3.67 8.22 22.57
N ALA A 73 3.16 9.40 22.94
CA ALA A 73 3.55 10.08 24.17
C ALA A 73 3.09 9.32 25.42
N SER A 74 1.99 8.56 25.32
CA SER A 74 1.45 7.78 26.44
C SER A 74 2.15 6.43 26.65
N GLN A 75 2.99 5.99 25.71
CA GLN A 75 3.76 4.74 25.73
C GLN A 75 2.88 3.49 25.88
N ASN A 76 1.65 3.55 25.36
CA ASN A 76 0.70 2.46 25.42
C ASN A 76 0.70 1.61 24.14
N ARG A 77 1.62 1.90 23.20
CA ARG A 77 1.83 1.19 21.94
C ARG A 77 0.65 1.31 20.97
N ILE A 78 -0.09 2.41 21.06
CA ILE A 78 -1.04 2.86 20.04
C ILE A 78 -0.78 4.34 19.77
N VAL A 79 -1.27 4.83 18.62
CA VAL A 79 -1.23 6.27 18.31
C VAL A 79 -2.66 6.77 18.19
N THR A 80 -3.07 7.61 19.14
CA THR A 80 -4.39 8.26 19.11
C THR A 80 -4.39 9.48 18.17
N LEU A 81 -5.58 9.93 17.78
CA LEU A 81 -5.72 11.15 16.97
C LEU A 81 -5.08 12.36 17.68
N ASP A 82 -5.30 12.52 18.98
CA ASP A 82 -4.76 13.64 19.74
C ASP A 82 -3.22 13.62 19.80
N GLU A 83 -2.61 12.45 19.97
CA GLU A 83 -1.16 12.28 19.92
C GLU A 83 -0.60 12.64 18.54
N PHE A 84 -1.23 12.15 17.47
CA PHE A 84 -0.82 12.46 16.10
C PHE A 84 -0.96 13.96 15.78
N LEU A 85 -2.10 14.58 16.11
CA LEU A 85 -2.31 16.01 15.88
C LEU A 85 -1.34 16.87 16.69
N ASN A 86 -1.04 16.49 17.94
CA ASN A 86 -0.04 17.19 18.75
C ASN A 86 1.37 17.08 18.17
N PHE A 87 1.73 15.91 17.62
CA PHE A 87 2.99 15.70 16.90
C PHE A 87 3.08 16.60 15.66
N ARG A 88 2.05 16.61 14.81
CA ARG A 88 2.00 17.43 13.59
C ARG A 88 2.00 18.93 13.88
N LYS A 89 1.26 19.37 14.90
CA LYS A 89 1.25 20.78 15.35
C LYS A 89 2.63 21.27 15.81
N GLN A 90 3.50 20.38 16.25
CA GLN A 90 4.89 20.69 16.62
C GLN A 90 5.85 20.67 15.42
N GLY A 91 5.34 20.50 14.20
CA GLY A 91 6.14 20.35 12.97
C GLY A 91 6.76 18.97 12.82
N GLY A 92 6.25 17.97 13.55
CA GLY A 92 6.71 16.59 13.47
C GLY A 92 6.44 16.00 12.09
N GLU A 93 7.41 15.24 11.55
CA GLU A 93 7.31 14.57 10.25
C GLU A 93 7.77 13.11 10.37
N PHE A 94 7.17 12.25 9.54
CA PHE A 94 7.52 10.83 9.48
C PHE A 94 8.84 10.63 8.73
N THR A 95 9.60 9.62 9.16
CA THR A 95 10.88 9.31 8.50
C THR A 95 10.58 8.66 7.15
N ASP A 96 11.21 9.12 6.08
CA ASP A 96 11.22 8.41 4.81
C ASP A 96 12.18 7.21 4.91
N PHE A 97 11.62 6.00 4.97
CA PHE A 97 12.38 4.75 5.00
C PHE A 97 12.63 4.18 3.59
N GLY A 98 12.22 4.89 2.53
CA GLY A 98 12.33 4.45 1.15
C GLY A 98 11.24 3.46 0.72
N PHE A 99 10.16 3.36 1.50
CA PHE A 99 8.99 2.55 1.12
C PHE A 99 7.87 3.48 0.62
N PRO A 100 7.20 3.11 -0.48
CA PRO A 100 6.19 3.95 -1.14
C PRO A 100 4.94 4.12 -0.25
N GLY A 101 4.51 3.06 0.42
CA GLY A 101 3.26 2.97 1.17
C GLY A 101 2.50 1.72 0.73
N HIS A 102 1.23 1.60 1.13
CA HIS A 102 0.32 0.55 0.62
C HIS A 102 -1.12 1.06 0.68
N HIS A 103 -1.77 1.05 -0.47
CA HIS A 103 -3.17 1.32 -0.71
C HIS A 103 -4.10 0.16 -0.30
N GLY A 104 -3.73 -1.08 -0.63
CA GLY A 104 -4.73 -2.15 -0.77
C GLY A 104 -4.20 -3.57 -0.57
N ASP A 105 -4.37 -4.43 -1.57
CA ASP A 105 -3.65 -5.71 -1.66
C ASP A 105 -2.75 -5.68 -2.91
N GLU A 106 -2.03 -6.77 -3.19
CA GLU A 106 -1.10 -6.85 -4.33
C GLU A 106 -1.75 -6.50 -5.70
N GLU A 107 -3.08 -6.68 -5.85
CA GLU A 107 -3.80 -6.29 -7.07
C GLU A 107 -3.98 -4.77 -7.16
N GLU A 108 -4.44 -4.14 -6.06
CA GLU A 108 -4.64 -2.68 -6.01
C GLU A 108 -3.31 -1.93 -6.16
N GLU A 109 -2.24 -2.42 -5.53
CA GLU A 109 -0.89 -1.87 -5.68
C GLU A 109 -0.41 -1.90 -7.13
N PHE A 110 -0.63 -3.03 -7.81
CA PHE A 110 -0.22 -3.18 -9.21
C PHE A 110 -0.99 -2.20 -10.12
N GLU A 111 -2.30 -2.05 -9.92
CA GLU A 111 -3.12 -1.08 -10.67
C GLU A 111 -2.65 0.37 -10.46
N MET A 112 -2.47 0.80 -9.22
CA MET A 112 -2.18 2.22 -8.95
C MET A 112 -0.71 2.59 -9.21
N HIS A 113 0.25 1.71 -8.93
CA HIS A 113 1.67 2.05 -9.08
C HIS A 113 2.28 1.63 -10.41
N HIS A 114 1.91 0.46 -10.91
CA HIS A 114 2.48 -0.05 -12.16
C HIS A 114 1.64 0.36 -13.36
N VAL A 115 0.33 0.06 -13.35
CA VAL A 115 -0.55 0.33 -14.49
C VAL A 115 -0.66 1.81 -14.77
N GLU A 116 -0.96 2.65 -13.77
CA GLU A 116 -1.05 4.10 -14.00
C GLU A 116 0.23 4.73 -14.58
N LYS A 117 1.39 4.21 -14.17
CA LYS A 117 2.68 4.74 -14.58
C LYS A 117 3.14 4.27 -15.96
N TYR A 118 2.92 2.99 -16.28
CA TYR A 118 3.51 2.33 -17.46
C TYR A 118 2.49 2.01 -18.54
N HIS A 119 1.19 2.00 -18.22
CA HIS A 119 0.09 1.70 -19.13
C HIS A 119 -0.92 2.86 -19.12
N PRO A 120 -0.65 3.95 -19.86
CA PRO A 120 -1.46 5.18 -19.80
C PRO A 120 -2.88 5.01 -20.34
N ALA A 121 -3.16 3.96 -21.13
CA ALA A 121 -4.53 3.58 -21.50
C ALA A 121 -5.21 2.70 -20.44
N GLY A 122 -4.55 2.43 -19.31
CA GLY A 122 -5.03 1.56 -18.24
C GLY A 122 -5.30 0.14 -18.74
N LEU A 123 -6.45 -0.41 -18.37
CA LEU A 123 -6.86 -1.75 -18.79
C LEU A 123 -7.24 -1.85 -20.28
N ASP A 124 -7.38 -0.72 -20.99
CA ASP A 124 -7.63 -0.68 -22.44
C ASP A 124 -6.32 -0.75 -23.25
N GLU A 125 -5.16 -0.82 -22.58
CA GLU A 125 -3.85 -0.94 -23.20
C GLU A 125 -3.77 -2.26 -24.02
N PRO A 126 -3.32 -2.20 -25.30
CA PRO A 126 -3.21 -3.39 -26.13
C PRO A 126 -2.37 -4.48 -25.45
N ASP A 127 -2.83 -5.74 -25.52
CA ASP A 127 -2.16 -6.90 -24.95
C ASP A 127 -0.64 -6.93 -25.20
N GLU A 128 -0.17 -6.50 -26.38
CA GLU A 128 1.24 -6.48 -26.78
C GLU A 128 2.13 -5.59 -25.89
N ASN A 129 1.57 -4.55 -25.29
CA ASN A 129 2.28 -3.55 -24.49
C ASN A 129 2.51 -3.98 -23.03
N TRP A 130 1.80 -5.01 -22.54
CA TRP A 130 2.00 -5.63 -21.23
C TRP A 130 3.25 -6.51 -21.19
N ASN A 131 4.43 -5.91 -21.16
CA ASN A 131 5.71 -6.61 -21.32
C ASN A 131 6.79 -6.16 -20.34
N HIS A 132 6.47 -5.30 -19.37
CA HIS A 132 7.39 -4.98 -18.30
C HIS A 132 7.66 -6.23 -17.44
N PRO A 133 8.86 -6.37 -16.86
CA PRO A 133 9.16 -7.49 -15.97
C PRO A 133 8.11 -7.68 -14.86
N GLU A 134 7.62 -6.58 -14.30
CA GLU A 134 6.58 -6.55 -13.27
C GLU A 134 5.21 -6.98 -13.81
N ASP A 135 4.84 -6.63 -15.06
CA ASP A 135 3.63 -7.16 -15.72
C ASP A 135 3.68 -8.69 -15.77
N ILE A 136 4.80 -9.23 -16.24
CA ILE A 136 4.99 -10.66 -16.43
C ILE A 136 4.96 -11.38 -15.08
N GLU A 137 5.65 -10.86 -14.07
CA GLU A 137 5.69 -11.45 -12.73
C GLU A 137 4.29 -11.43 -12.08
N HIS A 138 3.59 -10.29 -12.15
CA HIS A 138 2.26 -10.15 -11.59
C HIS A 138 1.27 -11.13 -12.23
N PHE A 139 1.21 -11.21 -13.57
CA PHE A 139 0.29 -12.13 -14.25
C PHE A 139 0.69 -13.61 -14.11
N GLN A 140 1.99 -13.93 -13.94
CA GLN A 140 2.43 -15.28 -13.59
C GLN A 140 1.96 -15.69 -12.20
N LYS A 141 2.03 -14.78 -11.20
CA LYS A 141 1.48 -15.02 -9.86
C LYS A 141 -0.02 -15.27 -9.90
N HIS A 142 -0.77 -14.54 -10.74
CA HIS A 142 -2.18 -14.83 -11.02
C HIS A 142 -2.37 -16.25 -11.57
N ASP A 143 -1.60 -16.66 -12.58
CA ASP A 143 -1.68 -18.02 -13.16
C ASP A 143 -1.43 -19.10 -12.10
N GLU A 144 -0.40 -18.94 -11.26
CA GLU A 144 -0.11 -19.86 -10.16
C GLU A 144 -1.23 -19.92 -9.12
N LEU A 145 -1.85 -18.78 -8.81
CA LEU A 145 -2.96 -18.73 -7.86
C LEU A 145 -4.24 -19.34 -8.46
N PHE A 146 -4.56 -19.07 -9.72
CA PHE A 146 -5.78 -19.59 -10.37
C PHE A 146 -5.69 -21.06 -10.77
N HIS A 147 -4.52 -21.51 -11.21
CA HIS A 147 -4.32 -22.82 -11.83
C HIS A 147 -3.35 -23.74 -11.07
N GLY A 148 -2.71 -23.25 -10.02
CA GLY A 148 -1.87 -24.07 -9.14
C GLY A 148 -2.68 -24.96 -8.19
N GLU A 149 -1.96 -25.75 -7.39
CA GLU A 149 -2.54 -26.69 -6.42
C GLU A 149 -3.05 -26.03 -5.12
N LYS A 150 -2.90 -24.69 -5.00
CA LYS A 150 -3.27 -23.93 -3.80
C LYS A 150 -4.78 -23.98 -3.56
N ARG A 151 -5.16 -24.20 -2.31
CA ARG A 151 -6.57 -24.42 -1.94
C ARG A 151 -7.37 -23.11 -2.10
N PRO A 152 -8.70 -23.19 -2.34
CA PRO A 152 -9.54 -22.00 -2.53
C PRO A 152 -9.43 -20.97 -1.40
N GLU A 153 -9.23 -21.40 -0.17
CA GLU A 153 -8.99 -20.53 0.99
C GLU A 153 -7.66 -19.76 0.95
N GLU A 154 -6.63 -20.31 0.30
CA GLU A 154 -5.32 -19.67 0.12
C GLU A 154 -5.35 -18.69 -1.07
N ARG A 155 -6.26 -18.89 -2.03
CA ARG A 155 -6.52 -17.97 -3.15
C ARG A 155 -7.26 -16.70 -2.75
N ARG A 156 -7.97 -16.69 -1.61
CA ARG A 156 -8.81 -15.56 -1.15
C ARG A 156 -8.04 -14.38 -0.55
N LYS A 157 -6.72 -14.52 -0.32
CA LYS A 157 -5.88 -13.42 0.18
C LYS A 157 -5.59 -12.38 -0.89
N HIS A 158 -5.60 -12.79 -2.15
CA HIS A 158 -5.44 -11.92 -3.31
C HIS A 158 -6.84 -11.67 -3.87
N TYR A 159 -7.35 -10.43 -3.84
CA TYR A 159 -8.52 -10.07 -4.63
C TYR A 159 -8.12 -9.98 -6.10
N LEU A 160 -7.90 -11.15 -6.70
CA LEU A 160 -7.67 -11.28 -8.12
C LEU A 160 -8.90 -10.72 -8.84
N LYS A 161 -8.70 -9.77 -9.75
CA LYS A 161 -9.76 -9.25 -10.63
C LYS A 161 -9.53 -9.87 -12.01
N PRO A 162 -10.20 -11.00 -12.36
CA PRO A 162 -9.92 -11.72 -13.61
C PRO A 162 -10.06 -10.88 -14.87
N ASN A 163 -10.89 -9.83 -14.81
CA ASN A 163 -11.09 -8.89 -15.92
C ASN A 163 -9.84 -8.07 -16.23
N ASN A 164 -8.91 -7.92 -15.29
CA ASN A 164 -7.70 -7.13 -15.43
C ASN A 164 -6.54 -7.89 -16.09
N ILE A 165 -6.65 -9.22 -16.18
CA ILE A 165 -5.61 -10.06 -16.79
C ILE A 165 -5.70 -9.91 -18.31
N PRO A 166 -4.66 -9.44 -19.04
CA PRO A 166 -4.69 -9.35 -20.50
C PRO A 166 -4.93 -10.71 -21.16
N THR A 167 -5.53 -10.72 -22.35
CA THR A 167 -6.01 -11.97 -22.97
C THR A 167 -4.87 -12.94 -23.24
N LYS A 168 -3.69 -12.45 -23.62
CA LYS A 168 -2.48 -13.25 -23.84
C LYS A 168 -1.98 -13.99 -22.60
N PHE A 169 -2.37 -13.56 -21.39
CA PHE A 169 -2.03 -14.21 -20.13
C PHE A 169 -3.15 -15.12 -19.59
N ARG A 170 -4.34 -15.12 -20.20
CA ARG A 170 -5.46 -15.98 -19.77
C ARG A 170 -5.31 -17.40 -20.33
N ARG A 171 -5.23 -18.41 -19.45
CA ARG A 171 -5.39 -19.82 -19.85
C ARG A 171 -6.86 -20.21 -19.93
N VAL A 172 -7.43 -20.11 -21.14
CA VAL A 172 -8.70 -20.70 -21.62
C VAL A 172 -9.81 -20.93 -20.57
N THR A 173 -10.77 -20.00 -20.58
CA THR A 173 -12.16 -20.04 -20.06
C THR A 173 -12.36 -20.23 -18.55
N ILE A 174 -12.50 -19.11 -17.84
CA ILE A 174 -13.36 -19.06 -16.66
C ILE A 174 -14.79 -19.21 -17.18
N GLN A 175 -15.40 -20.38 -17.00
CA GLN A 175 -16.86 -20.46 -17.09
C GLN A 175 -17.42 -19.59 -15.96
N MET A 176 -18.08 -18.48 -16.33
CA MET A 176 -18.89 -17.68 -15.42
C MET A 176 -20.01 -18.52 -14.81
#